data_AF-A0A2P4WWK8-F1
#
_entry.id   AF-A0A2P4WWK8-F1
#
_cell.length_a   1.000
_cell.length_b   1.000
_cell.length_c   1.000
_cell.angle_alpha   90.00
_cell.angle_beta   90.00
_cell.angle_gamma   90.00
#
_symmetry.space_group_name_H-M   'P 1'
#
loop_
_entity.id
_entity.type
_entity.pdbx_description
1 polymer ?
#
loop_
_entity_poly.entity_id
_entity_poly.type
_entity_poly.pdbx_seq_one_letter_code
_entity_poly.pdbx_strand_id
1 'polypeptide(L)'
;MKFLSTALAVFALLAATTDASPMLRMEAAGKSKKGNVEQQDQTEQQQQDPVEQTSPTTGKGCNLTGTYKKGTDISSCSSITVDSLTVPAGVTLDLSKAKKGAIIEFKGTTTFGFRYS
;
A
#
# COMPACT_ATOMS: atom_id res chain seq x y z
N MET A 1 39.43 -15.70 36.59
CA MET A 1 40.26 -14.98 35.60
C MET A 1 39.37 -14.02 34.83
N LYS A 2 39.82 -12.78 34.64
CA LYS A 2 39.23 -11.78 33.75
C LYS A 2 39.73 -12.05 32.32
N PHE A 3 38.84 -11.94 31.33
CA PHE A 3 39.24 -11.50 29.99
C PHE A 3 38.25 -10.44 29.49
N LEU A 4 38.84 -9.30 29.15
CA LEU A 4 38.29 -8.19 28.37
C LEU A 4 38.05 -8.69 26.92
N SER A 5 37.35 -8.08 25.97
CA SER A 5 37.27 -6.66 25.63
C SER A 5 36.28 -6.44 24.46
N THR A 6 35.49 -5.36 24.53
CA THR A 6 35.08 -4.39 23.47
C THR A 6 35.10 -4.74 21.97
N ALA A 7 33.98 -4.45 21.28
CA ALA A 7 33.97 -3.62 20.07
C ALA A 7 32.62 -2.89 19.90
N LEU A 8 32.67 -1.55 19.92
CA LEU A 8 31.59 -0.63 19.52
C LEU A 8 31.54 -0.60 17.98
N ALA A 9 30.37 -0.72 17.37
CA ALA A 9 30.15 -0.32 15.99
C ALA A 9 29.02 0.70 15.94
N VAL A 10 29.42 1.97 15.83
CA VAL A 10 28.55 3.12 15.58
C VAL A 10 28.06 3.00 14.14
N PHE A 11 26.75 2.84 13.93
CA PHE A 11 26.16 2.98 12.60
C PHE A 11 25.73 4.44 12.38
N ALA A 12 26.24 5.00 11.29
CA ALA A 12 26.14 6.40 10.93
C ALA A 12 24.70 6.84 10.60
N LEU A 13 24.37 8.06 11.01
CA LEU A 13 23.18 8.81 10.63
C LEU A 13 23.21 9.06 9.11
N LEU A 14 22.23 8.56 8.35
CA LEU A 14 22.01 9.03 6.98
C LEU A 14 21.13 10.29 7.03
N ALA A 15 21.74 11.40 6.63
CA ALA A 15 21.09 12.69 6.49
C ALA A 15 20.05 12.66 5.35
N ALA A 16 18.90 13.28 5.61
CA ALA A 16 17.83 13.48 4.67
C ALA A 16 18.26 14.40 3.52
N THR A 17 18.07 13.96 2.28
CA THR A 17 18.06 14.84 1.10
C THR A 17 16.61 15.19 0.80
N THR A 18 16.23 16.42 1.13
CA THR A 18 14.98 17.02 0.64
C THR A 18 15.14 17.32 -0.84
N ASP A 19 14.40 16.60 -1.68
CA ASP A 19 14.31 16.87 -3.11
C ASP A 19 13.41 18.09 -3.32
N ALA A 20 14.01 19.28 -3.25
CA ALA A 20 13.37 20.51 -3.71
C ALA A 20 13.72 20.70 -5.20
N SER A 21 12.93 20.07 -6.07
CA SER A 21 13.03 20.32 -7.50
C SER A 21 12.39 21.67 -7.86
N PRO A 22 13.10 22.56 -8.59
CA PRO A 22 12.55 23.84 -9.04
C PRO A 22 11.56 23.64 -10.20
N MET A 23 10.38 24.25 -10.08
CA MET A 23 9.42 24.42 -11.18
C MET A 23 9.98 25.42 -12.21
N LEU A 24 10.80 24.94 -13.14
CA LEU A 24 11.13 25.70 -14.34
C LEU A 24 9.97 25.58 -15.34
N ARG A 25 9.26 26.71 -15.47
CA ARG A 25 8.30 27.04 -16.51
C ARG A 25 8.86 26.74 -17.90
N MET A 26 8.23 25.83 -18.63
CA MET A 26 8.61 25.49 -20.01
C MET A 26 7.56 26.05 -20.98
N GLU A 27 7.91 27.16 -21.64
CA GLU A 27 7.23 27.69 -22.83
C GLU A 27 7.86 27.12 -24.11
N ALA A 28 7.04 27.03 -25.15
CA ALA A 28 7.22 26.29 -26.39
C ALA A 28 8.38 26.74 -27.29
N ALA A 29 8.96 25.79 -28.04
CA ALA A 29 9.06 25.80 -29.52
C ALA A 29 10.04 24.72 -30.05
N GLY A 30 9.63 24.04 -31.14
CA GLY A 30 10.52 23.86 -32.30
C GLY A 30 11.43 22.62 -32.42
N LYS A 31 10.91 21.59 -33.10
CA LYS A 31 11.44 20.97 -34.35
C LYS A 31 12.85 20.30 -34.38
N SER A 32 12.80 18.99 -34.70
CA SER A 32 13.67 18.19 -35.60
C SER A 32 14.86 17.34 -35.08
N LYS A 33 14.62 16.02 -35.19
CA LYS A 33 15.37 14.97 -35.93
C LYS A 33 16.60 14.26 -35.33
N LYS A 34 16.36 12.95 -35.12
CA LYS A 34 17.06 11.75 -35.66
C LYS A 34 18.16 11.10 -34.80
N GLY A 35 17.79 9.96 -34.22
CA GLY A 35 18.69 8.89 -33.76
C GLY A 35 17.87 7.70 -33.26
N ASN A 36 17.94 6.56 -33.96
CA ASN A 36 17.18 5.34 -33.72
C ASN A 36 18.06 4.34 -32.95
N VAL A 37 17.61 3.87 -31.79
CA VAL A 37 18.02 2.59 -31.20
C VAL A 37 16.79 1.99 -30.54
N GLU A 38 16.27 0.93 -31.14
CA GLU A 38 15.29 0.02 -30.55
C GLU A 38 15.91 -0.71 -29.36
N GLN A 39 15.19 -0.82 -28.24
CA GLN A 39 14.63 -2.09 -27.75
C GLN A 39 14.12 -1.98 -26.30
N GLN A 40 12.90 -2.53 -26.09
CA GLN A 40 12.19 -2.86 -24.83
C GLN A 40 11.49 -1.69 -24.12
N ASP A 41 10.24 -1.34 -24.45
CA ASP A 41 8.95 -2.08 -24.32
C ASP A 41 8.33 -1.96 -22.90
N GLN A 42 7.16 -1.30 -22.89
CA GLN A 42 6.13 -1.18 -21.85
C GLN A 42 6.34 -0.22 -20.67
N THR A 43 6.00 1.04 -20.94
CA THR A 43 5.35 1.93 -19.96
C THR A 43 3.89 2.14 -20.37
N GLU A 44 3.01 1.97 -19.39
CA GLU A 44 1.63 2.50 -19.30
C GLU A 44 0.56 1.99 -20.28
N GLN A 45 -0.18 0.96 -19.84
CA GLN A 45 -1.60 0.84 -20.15
C GLN A 45 -2.42 0.92 -18.86
N GLN A 46 -3.20 1.99 -18.74
CA GLN A 46 -4.43 2.02 -17.96
C GLN A 46 -5.47 1.17 -18.68
N GLN A 47 -5.96 0.08 -18.08
CA GLN A 47 -7.39 -0.30 -18.13
C GLN A 47 -7.68 -1.43 -17.12
N GLN A 48 -8.26 -1.04 -15.98
CA GLN A 48 -9.28 -1.75 -15.19
C GLN A 48 -9.29 -3.30 -15.22
N ASP A 49 -8.60 -3.90 -14.25
CA ASP A 49 -8.94 -5.24 -13.75
C ASP A 49 -9.30 -5.15 -12.25
N PRO A 50 -10.22 -5.99 -11.74
CA PRO A 50 -10.57 -5.99 -10.33
C PRO A 50 -9.34 -6.35 -9.52
N VAL A 51 -8.93 -5.48 -8.59
CA VAL A 51 -7.93 -5.83 -7.58
C VAL A 51 -8.44 -7.04 -6.79
N GLU A 52 -7.97 -8.22 -7.19
CA GLU A 52 -8.10 -9.43 -6.41
C GLU A 52 -7.43 -9.19 -5.06
N GLN A 53 -8.17 -9.51 -4.00
CA GLN A 53 -7.64 -9.53 -2.64
C GLN A 53 -6.69 -10.72 -2.52
N THR A 54 -5.45 -10.55 -2.98
CA THR A 54 -4.44 -11.59 -2.98
C THR A 54 -4.01 -11.90 -1.55
N SER A 55 -4.21 -13.16 -1.14
CA SER A 55 -3.87 -13.67 0.19
C SER A 55 -2.48 -14.33 0.21
N PRO A 56 -1.46 -13.85 0.96
CA PRO A 56 -0.15 -14.50 0.98
C PRO A 56 -0.05 -15.59 2.05
N THR A 57 0.13 -16.84 1.62
CA THR A 57 0.61 -18.00 2.41
C THR A 57 2.01 -17.67 2.96
N THR A 58 2.40 -17.75 4.25
CA THR A 58 2.07 -18.60 5.39
C THR A 58 2.10 -17.72 6.65
N GLY A 59 1.01 -17.73 7.42
CA GLY A 59 0.68 -16.64 8.36
C GLY A 59 -0.11 -15.54 7.66
N LYS A 60 -1.17 -15.89 6.92
CA LYS A 60 -1.96 -14.99 6.06
C LYS A 60 -2.45 -13.77 6.84
N GLY A 61 -1.69 -12.68 6.73
CA GLY A 61 -2.19 -11.35 6.98
C GLY A 61 -3.12 -10.96 5.84
N CYS A 62 -4.26 -10.37 6.15
CA CYS A 62 -5.23 -9.90 5.16
C CYS A 62 -5.28 -8.38 5.22
N ASN A 63 -5.15 -7.74 4.08
CA ASN A 63 -5.19 -6.28 3.99
C ASN A 63 -6.50 -5.85 3.33
N LEU A 64 -7.32 -5.10 4.06
CA LEU A 64 -8.58 -4.52 3.59
C LEU A 64 -8.33 -3.04 3.29
N THR A 65 -8.32 -2.68 2.01
CA THR A 65 -8.11 -1.31 1.52
C THR A 65 -9.16 -0.91 0.48
N GLY A 66 -9.27 0.39 0.20
CA GLY A 66 -10.13 0.90 -0.86
C GLY A 66 -11.61 0.78 -0.50
N THR A 67 -12.46 0.27 -1.40
CA THR A 67 -13.90 0.11 -1.10
C THR A 67 -14.19 -1.29 -0.57
N TYR A 68 -14.81 -1.36 0.61
CA TYR A 68 -15.19 -2.63 1.21
C TYR A 68 -16.23 -3.38 0.37
N LYS A 69 -15.96 -4.66 0.12
CA LYS A 69 -16.88 -5.57 -0.55
C LYS A 69 -17.57 -6.43 0.51
N LYS A 70 -18.91 -6.38 0.53
CA LYS A 70 -19.69 -7.23 1.42
C LYS A 70 -19.37 -8.70 1.14
N GLY A 71 -19.06 -9.46 2.18
CA GLY A 71 -18.79 -10.90 2.07
C GLY A 71 -17.33 -11.25 1.76
N THR A 72 -16.39 -10.30 1.79
CA THR A 72 -14.96 -10.59 1.80
C THR A 72 -14.65 -11.68 2.84
N ASP A 73 -14.00 -12.76 2.41
CA ASP A 73 -13.63 -13.85 3.30
C ASP A 73 -12.33 -13.52 4.05
N ILE A 74 -12.44 -13.46 5.37
CA ILE A 74 -11.32 -13.22 6.30
C ILE A 74 -11.10 -14.39 7.26
N SER A 75 -11.75 -15.53 7.02
CA SER A 75 -11.79 -16.66 7.95
C SER A 75 -10.44 -17.37 8.13
N SER A 76 -9.56 -17.27 7.14
CA SER A 76 -8.21 -17.83 7.21
C SER A 76 -7.17 -16.86 7.78
N CYS A 77 -7.53 -15.59 7.98
CA CYS A 77 -6.60 -14.52 8.34
C CYS A 77 -6.32 -14.52 9.85
N SER A 78 -5.05 -14.65 10.24
CA SER A 78 -4.61 -14.50 11.64
C SER A 78 -4.24 -13.06 12.00
N SER A 79 -3.99 -12.23 10.99
CA SER A 79 -3.77 -10.79 11.11
C SER A 79 -4.62 -10.10 10.05
N ILE A 80 -5.31 -9.03 10.40
CA ILE A 80 -6.14 -8.25 9.48
C ILE A 80 -5.77 -6.78 9.64
N THR A 81 -5.27 -6.16 8.58
CA THR A 81 -5.03 -4.72 8.55
C THR A 81 -6.16 -4.07 7.75
N VAL A 82 -6.88 -3.14 8.37
CA VAL A 82 -7.86 -2.28 7.72
C VAL A 82 -7.19 -0.94 7.47
N ASP A 83 -6.82 -0.65 6.23
CA ASP A 83 -6.10 0.58 5.88
C ASP A 83 -6.90 1.41 4.90
N SER A 84 -7.25 2.64 5.31
CA SER A 84 -7.85 3.63 4.41
C SER A 84 -9.08 3.08 3.65
N LEU A 85 -9.95 2.39 4.38
CA LEU A 85 -11.10 1.64 3.84
C LEU A 85 -12.37 2.50 3.81
N THR A 86 -13.11 2.45 2.71
CA THR A 86 -14.43 3.08 2.54
C THR A 86 -15.50 2.00 2.55
N VAL A 87 -16.39 2.04 3.54
CA VAL A 87 -17.52 1.11 3.66
C VAL A 87 -18.74 1.75 2.99
N PRO A 88 -19.35 1.10 1.98
CA PRO A 88 -20.51 1.67 1.29
C PRO A 88 -21.70 1.90 2.24
N ALA A 89 -22.55 2.84 1.86
CA ALA A 89 -23.70 3.20 2.70
C ALA A 89 -24.73 2.07 2.78
N GLY A 90 -25.14 1.72 3.99
CA GLY A 90 -26.03 0.56 4.25
C GLY A 90 -25.31 -0.80 4.21
N VAL A 91 -23.99 -0.81 4.10
CA VAL A 91 -23.16 -2.02 4.23
C VAL A 91 -22.46 -2.01 5.58
N THR A 92 -22.46 -3.16 6.24
CA THR A 92 -21.69 -3.39 7.46
C THR A 92 -20.31 -3.91 7.08
N LEU A 93 -19.26 -3.31 7.64
CA LEU A 93 -17.94 -3.92 7.70
C LEU A 93 -18.01 -5.14 8.63
N ASP A 94 -18.17 -6.33 8.06
CA ASP A 94 -18.36 -7.56 8.83
C ASP A 94 -17.00 -8.22 9.11
N LEU A 95 -16.57 -8.11 10.37
CA LEU A 95 -15.36 -8.75 10.89
C LEU A 95 -15.65 -10.01 11.71
N SER A 96 -16.92 -10.44 11.80
CA SER A 96 -17.34 -11.57 12.65
C SER A 96 -16.76 -12.92 12.22
N LYS A 97 -16.40 -13.04 10.94
CA LYS A 97 -15.80 -14.25 10.37
C LYS A 97 -14.29 -14.34 10.57
N ALA A 98 -13.65 -13.36 11.19
CA ALA A 98 -12.22 -13.42 11.47
C ALA A 98 -11.86 -14.68 12.27
N LYS A 99 -10.68 -15.24 12.00
CA LYS A 99 -10.17 -16.38 12.77
C LYS A 99 -10.15 -16.04 14.26
N LYS A 100 -10.53 -16.99 15.12
CA LYS A 100 -10.44 -16.81 16.58
C LYS A 100 -9.01 -16.46 16.99
N GLY A 101 -8.86 -15.39 17.76
CA GLY A 101 -7.56 -14.87 18.17
C GLY A 101 -6.82 -14.08 17.08
N ALA A 102 -7.47 -13.74 15.96
CA ALA A 102 -6.90 -12.83 14.98
C ALA A 102 -6.71 -11.43 15.57
N ILE A 103 -5.63 -10.78 15.17
CA ILE A 103 -5.37 -9.37 15.48
C ILE A 103 -5.93 -8.53 14.35
N ILE A 104 -6.70 -7.49 14.68
CA ILE A 104 -7.24 -6.54 13.71
C ILE A 104 -6.67 -5.16 14.01
N GLU A 105 -5.97 -4.58 13.03
CA GLU A 105 -5.33 -3.27 13.13
C GLU A 105 -5.98 -2.30 12.16
N PHE A 106 -6.45 -1.15 12.65
CA PHE A 106 -6.93 -0.06 11.81
C PHE A 106 -5.83 0.96 11.57
N LYS A 107 -5.61 1.30 10.31
CA LYS A 107 -4.66 2.31 9.83
C LYS A 107 -5.36 3.30 8.91
N GLY A 108 -4.81 4.51 8.85
CA GLY A 108 -5.38 5.59 8.05
C GLY A 108 -6.80 5.97 8.52
N THR A 109 -7.70 6.21 7.56
CA THR A 109 -9.09 6.61 7.85
C THR A 109 -10.06 5.59 7.29
N THR A 110 -10.87 4.97 8.16
CA THR A 110 -12.02 4.17 7.72
C THR A 110 -13.27 5.04 7.68
N THR A 111 -13.95 5.11 6.55
CA THR A 111 -15.18 5.91 6.37
C THR A 111 -16.39 5.02 6.14
N PHE A 112 -17.56 5.50 6.56
CA PHE A 112 -18.83 4.84 6.33
C PHE A 112 -19.74 5.76 5.52
N GLY A 113 -20.29 5.22 4.43
CA GLY A 113 -21.27 5.93 3.63
C GLY A 113 -22.54 6.19 4.43
N PHE A 114 -23.08 7.40 4.29
CA PHE A 114 -24.33 7.81 4.94
C PHE A 114 -25.55 7.42 4.09
N ARG A 115 -26.65 6.97 4.73
CA ARG A 115 -27.96 6.72 4.11
C ARG A 115 -29.04 7.50 4.84
N TYR A 116 -29.75 8.35 4.11
CA TYR A 116 -31.02 8.93 4.59
C TYR A 116 -32.08 7.83 4.60
N SER A 117 -32.81 7.71 5.70
CA SER A 117 -33.93 6.78 5.89
C SER A 117 -35.27 7.45 5.59
#